data_AF-A0A4U3ATN5-F1
#
_entry.id   AF-A0A4U3ATN5-F1
#
_cell.length_a   1.000
_cell.length_b   1.000
_cell.length_c   1.000
_cell.angle_alpha   90.00
_cell.angle_beta   90.00
_cell.angle_gamma   90.00
#
_symmetry.space_group_name_H-M   'P 1'
#
loop_
_entity.id
_entity.type
_entity.pdbx_description
1 polymer ?
#
loop_
_entity_poly.entity_id
_entity_poly.type
_entity_poly.pdbx_seq_one_letter_code
_entity_poly.pdbx_strand_id
1 'polypeptide(L)'
;TITELLHRNSENKLIIEITAKDREWIDVVKNLHYVKDVEVVGLKVKVKVDSIEINKNMLLQNALEHKVDIVKFEVNSDTLEEIFLKLVVQK
;
A
#
# COMPACT_ATOMS: atom_id res chain seq x y z
N THR A 1 6.15 -20.43 13.13
CA THR A 1 7.43 -20.51 12.38
C THR A 1 8.01 -19.12 12.15
N ILE A 2 9.30 -19.01 11.76
CA ILE A 2 9.92 -17.72 11.37
C ILE A 2 9.07 -17.01 10.31
N THR A 3 8.48 -17.74 9.37
CA THR A 3 7.58 -17.20 8.34
C THR A 3 6.37 -16.46 8.91
N GLU A 4 5.71 -17.02 9.93
CA GLU A 4 4.57 -16.36 10.61
C GLU A 4 5.00 -15.11 11.38
N LEU A 5 6.20 -15.16 11.98
CA LEU A 5 6.83 -14.05 12.67
C LEU A 5 7.18 -12.90 11.72
N LEU A 6 7.64 -13.20 10.51
CA LEU A 6 7.88 -12.19 9.48
C LEU A 6 6.56 -11.63 8.97
N HIS A 7 5.59 -12.51 8.66
CA HIS A 7 4.30 -12.10 8.13
C HIS A 7 3.53 -11.16 9.06
N ARG A 8 3.53 -11.42 10.38
CA ARG A 8 2.83 -10.57 11.37
C ARG A 8 3.50 -9.21 11.63
N ASN A 9 4.79 -9.09 11.29
CA ASN A 9 5.57 -7.86 11.51
C ASN A 9 5.85 -7.10 10.21
N SER A 10 5.55 -7.69 9.05
CA SER A 10 5.68 -7.04 7.76
C SER A 10 4.52 -6.08 7.55
N GLU A 11 4.81 -4.80 7.38
CA GLU A 11 3.84 -3.79 6.98
C GLU A 11 3.81 -3.66 5.48
N ASN A 12 3.24 -4.66 4.83
CA ASN A 12 3.12 -4.64 3.37
C ASN A 12 2.29 -3.42 2.92
N LYS A 13 2.80 -2.67 1.94
CA LYS A 13 2.15 -1.48 1.38
C LYS A 13 1.99 -1.62 -0.13
N LEU A 14 0.86 -1.18 -0.65
CA LEU A 14 0.66 -1.00 -2.08
C LEU A 14 1.14 0.41 -2.44
N ILE A 15 1.97 0.53 -3.46
CA ILE A 15 2.47 1.83 -3.93
C ILE A 15 1.93 2.05 -5.34
N ILE A 16 1.23 3.16 -5.51
CA ILE A 16 0.65 3.56 -6.79
C ILE A 16 1.18 4.94 -7.14
N GLU A 17 1.79 5.07 -8.30
CA GLU A 17 2.16 6.36 -8.86
C GLU A 17 1.12 6.73 -9.91
N ILE A 18 0.52 7.91 -9.74
CA ILE A 18 -0.53 8.43 -10.61
C ILE A 18 -0.06 9.72 -11.29
N THR A 19 -0.85 10.25 -12.22
CA THR A 19 -0.57 11.57 -12.77
C THR A 19 -1.25 12.69 -11.97
N ALA A 20 -0.83 13.95 -12.17
CA ALA A 20 -1.34 15.08 -11.39
C ALA A 20 -2.84 15.36 -11.59
N LYS A 21 -3.42 14.99 -12.75
CA LYS A 21 -4.86 15.15 -13.03
C LYS A 21 -5.72 14.22 -12.16
N ASP A 22 -5.16 13.12 -11.66
CA ASP A 22 -5.89 12.09 -10.93
C ASP A 22 -5.81 12.27 -9.41
N ARG A 23 -5.34 13.42 -8.93
CA ARG A 23 -5.19 13.68 -7.48
C ARG A 23 -6.48 13.53 -6.68
N GLU A 24 -7.63 13.81 -7.30
CA GLU A 24 -8.94 13.67 -6.66
C GLU A 24 -9.26 12.21 -6.30
N TRP A 25 -8.70 11.24 -7.04
CA TRP A 25 -8.87 9.83 -6.73
C TRP A 25 -8.27 9.42 -5.38
N ILE A 26 -7.29 10.18 -4.87
CA ILE A 26 -6.69 9.92 -3.55
C ILE A 26 -7.76 9.97 -2.45
N ASP A 27 -8.73 10.88 -2.56
CA ASP A 27 -9.81 10.98 -1.58
C ASP A 27 -10.83 9.84 -1.72
N VAL A 28 -10.99 9.26 -2.92
CA VAL A 28 -11.74 8.00 -3.10
C VAL A 28 -11.03 6.87 -2.36
N VAL A 29 -9.71 6.74 -2.54
CA VAL A 29 -8.90 5.68 -1.91
C VAL A 29 -8.99 5.71 -0.39
N LYS A 30 -8.94 6.90 0.22
CA LYS A 30 -9.07 7.07 1.68
C LYS A 30 -10.40 6.56 2.24
N ASN A 31 -11.46 6.51 1.42
CA ASN A 31 -12.80 6.08 1.83
C ASN A 31 -13.08 4.59 1.57
N LEU A 32 -12.12 3.85 1.00
CA LEU A 32 -12.28 2.42 0.75
C LEU A 32 -12.21 1.64 2.07
N HIS A 33 -13.21 0.79 2.31
CA HIS A 33 -13.36 0.04 3.57
C HIS A 33 -12.19 -0.91 3.91
N TYR A 34 -11.40 -1.31 2.92
CA TYR A 34 -10.23 -2.18 3.07
C TYR A 34 -8.90 -1.42 3.18
N VAL A 35 -8.94 -0.09 3.09
CA VAL A 35 -7.76 0.78 3.26
C VAL A 35 -7.63 1.17 4.73
N LYS A 36 -6.43 0.98 5.27
CA LYS A 36 -6.08 1.32 6.67
C LYS A 36 -5.40 2.66 6.79
N ASP A 37 -4.55 2.98 5.83
CA ASP A 37 -3.79 4.22 5.83
C ASP A 37 -3.37 4.61 4.41
N VAL A 38 -3.20 5.91 4.19
CA VAL A 38 -2.78 6.47 2.90
C VAL A 38 -1.73 7.53 3.14
N GLU A 39 -0.50 7.28 2.69
CA GLU A 39 0.58 8.26 2.67
C GLU A 39 0.75 8.80 1.24
N VAL A 40 0.81 10.12 1.08
CA VAL A 40 1.01 10.76 -0.24
C VAL A 40 2.35 11.48 -0.25
N VAL A 41 3.20 11.13 -1.22
CA VAL A 41 4.51 11.76 -1.46
C VAL A 41 4.58 12.20 -2.92
N GLY A 42 4.23 13.47 -3.18
CA GLY A 42 4.15 14.00 -4.54
C GLY A 42 2.99 13.38 -5.33
N LEU A 43 3.32 12.56 -6.34
CA LEU A 43 2.36 11.79 -7.14
C LEU A 43 2.34 10.30 -6.77
N LYS A 44 3.15 9.90 -5.78
CA LYS A 44 3.16 8.54 -5.24
C LYS A 44 2.19 8.45 -4.07
N VAL A 45 1.27 7.51 -4.15
CA VAL A 45 0.28 7.17 -3.15
C VAL A 45 0.66 5.81 -2.59
N LYS A 46 1.03 5.76 -1.31
CA LYS A 46 1.26 4.51 -0.59
C LYS A 46 0.00 4.19 0.19
N VAL A 47 -0.58 3.02 -0.08
CA VAL A 47 -1.83 2.56 0.49
C VAL A 47 -1.54 1.33 1.34
N LYS A 48 -1.81 1.44 2.64
CA LYS A 48 -1.81 0.31 3.55
C LYS A 48 -3.19 -0.33 3.49
N VAL A 49 -3.25 -1.62 3.21
CA VAL A 49 -4.49 -2.39 3.15
C VAL A 49 -4.39 -3.57 4.10
N ASP A 50 -5.53 -4.07 4.59
CA ASP A 50 -5.57 -5.44 5.13
C ASP A 50 -5.21 -6.44 4.04
N SER A 51 -4.64 -7.61 4.37
CA SER A 51 -4.32 -8.72 3.45
C SER A 51 -4.10 -8.33 1.97
N ILE A 52 -2.85 -8.02 1.61
CA ILE A 52 -2.47 -7.60 0.25
C ILE A 52 -2.96 -8.57 -0.83
N GLU A 53 -2.94 -9.88 -0.58
CA GLU A 53 -3.35 -10.89 -1.57
C GLU A 53 -4.75 -10.65 -2.12
N ILE A 54 -5.66 -10.21 -1.24
CA ILE A 54 -7.07 -9.98 -1.57
C ILE A 54 -7.24 -8.56 -2.12
N ASN A 55 -6.70 -7.57 -1.41
CA ASN A 55 -7.06 -6.18 -1.65
C ASN A 55 -6.24 -5.48 -2.76
N LYS A 56 -5.12 -6.06 -3.21
CA LYS A 56 -4.34 -5.48 -4.32
C LYS A 56 -5.16 -5.35 -5.61
N ASN A 57 -5.93 -6.38 -5.94
CA ASN A 57 -6.70 -6.43 -7.18
C ASN A 57 -7.90 -5.49 -7.10
N MET A 58 -8.50 -5.37 -5.91
CA MET A 58 -9.61 -4.44 -5.66
C MET A 58 -9.17 -2.98 -5.81
N LEU A 59 -7.99 -2.62 -5.28
CA LEU A 59 -7.45 -1.28 -5.41
C LEU A 59 -7.11 -0.94 -6.87
N LEU A 60 -6.48 -1.88 -7.59
CA LEU A 60 -6.16 -1.72 -9.01
C LEU A 60 -7.43 -1.58 -9.86
N GLN A 61 -8.44 -2.43 -9.62
CA GLN A 61 -9.73 -2.34 -10.30
C GLN A 61 -10.40 -0.99 -10.04
N ASN A 62 -10.43 -0.53 -8.79
CA ASN A 62 -11.00 0.77 -8.45
C ASN A 62 -10.31 1.92 -9.20
N ALA A 63 -8.97 1.89 -9.32
CA ALA A 63 -8.22 2.88 -10.09
C ALA A 63 -8.64 2.88 -11.58
N LEU A 64 -8.76 1.69 -12.18
CA LEU A 64 -9.19 1.54 -13.58
C LEU A 64 -10.63 2.01 -13.82
N GLU A 65 -11.55 1.72 -12.89
CA GLU A 65 -12.95 2.17 -12.95
C GLU A 65 -13.05 3.71 -12.91
N HIS A 66 -12.16 4.36 -12.16
CA HIS A 66 -12.07 5.82 -12.09
C HIS A 66 -11.22 6.44 -13.20
N LYS A 67 -10.75 5.62 -14.17
CA LYS A 67 -9.90 6.03 -15.30
C LYS A 67 -8.61 6.75 -14.87
N VAL A 68 -8.09 6.36 -13.72
CA VAL A 68 -6.83 6.88 -13.18
C VAL A 68 -5.70 6.50 -14.11
N ASP A 69 -4.85 7.46 -14.43
CA ASP A 69 -3.64 7.24 -15.23
C ASP A 69 -2.52 6.73 -14.32
N ILE A 70 -2.40 5.39 -14.26
CA ILE A 70 -1.44 4.70 -13.40
C ILE A 70 -0.08 4.68 -14.11
N VAL A 71 0.87 5.42 -13.54
CA VAL A 71 2.27 5.46 -14.00
C VAL A 71 3.04 4.22 -13.51
N LYS A 72 2.77 3.79 -12.26
CA LYS A 72 3.47 2.66 -11.64
C LYS A 72 2.60 2.01 -10.56
N PHE A 73 2.67 0.68 -10.46
CA PHE A 73 2.02 -0.09 -9.39
C PHE A 73 3.01 -1.09 -8.81
N GLU A 74 3.24 -1.04 -7.50
CA GLU A 74 4.19 -1.91 -6.80
C GLU A 74 3.57 -2.48 -5.51
N VAL A 75 3.87 -3.74 -5.25
CA VAL A 75 3.65 -4.34 -3.93
C VAL A 75 4.98 -4.26 -3.20
N ASN A 76 5.05 -3.45 -2.15
CA ASN A 76 6.23 -3.36 -1.31
C ASN A 76 5.99 -4.17 -0.03
N SER A 77 6.94 -5.04 0.28
CA SER A 77 7.01 -5.78 1.54
C SER A 77 8.28 -5.37 2.26
N ASP A 78 8.20 -5.22 3.58
CA ASP A 78 9.38 -4.95 4.39
C ASP A 78 10.43 -6.06 4.16
N THR A 79 11.69 -5.63 4.03
CA THR A 79 12.82 -6.56 4.02
C THR A 79 13.03 -7.18 5.40
N LEU A 80 13.76 -8.29 5.46
CA LEU A 80 14.14 -8.92 6.73
C LEU A 80 14.88 -7.94 7.66
N GLU A 81 15.71 -7.09 7.08
CA GLU A 81 16.47 -6.07 7.81
C GLU A 81 15.54 -5.03 8.44
N GLU A 82 14.57 -4.53 7.67
CA GLU A 82 13.57 -3.58 8.19
C GLU A 82 12.71 -4.19 9.30
N ILE A 83 12.27 -5.45 9.14
CA ILE A 83 11.52 -6.18 10.17
C ILE A 83 12.38 -6.37 11.42
N PHE A 84 13.66 -6.72 11.26
CA PHE A 84 14.59 -6.89 12.37
C PHE A 84 14.81 -5.58 13.12
N LEU A 85 15.06 -4.48 12.41
CA LEU A 85 15.20 -3.15 13.01
C LEU A 85 13.95 -2.75 13.80
N LYS A 86 12.74 -2.95 13.25
CA LYS A 86 11.48 -2.68 13.98
C LYS A 86 11.40 -3.46 15.30
N LEU A 87 11.81 -4.72 15.31
CA LEU A 87 11.77 -5.59 16.50
C LEU A 87 12.84 -5.26 17.54
N VAL A 88 14.03 -4.81 17.10
CA VAL A 88 15.15 -4.51 18.00
C VAL A 88 15.10 -3.08 18.54
N VAL A 89 14.58 -2.13 17.76
CA VAL A 89 14.46 -0.71 18.16
C VAL A 89 13.27 -0.47 19.09
N GLN A 90 12.24 -1.32 19.10
CA GLN A 90 11.13 -1.26 20.06
C GLN A 90 11.49 -1.72 21.49
N LYS A 91 12.76 -1.63 21.89
CA LYS A 91 13.24 -1.97 23.25
C LYS A 91 13.61 -0.73 24.06
#